data_AF-A0A6J2YBC6-F1
#
_entry.id   AF-A0A6J2YBC6-F1
#
_cell.length_a   1.000
_cell.length_b   1.000
_cell.length_c   1.000
_cell.angle_alpha   90.00
_cell.angle_beta   90.00
_cell.angle_gamma   90.00
#
_symmetry.space_group_name_H-M   'P 1'
#
loop_
_entity.id
_entity.type
_entity.pdbx_description
1 polymer ?
#
loop_
_entity_poly.entity_id
_entity_poly.type
_entity_poly.pdbx_seq_one_letter_code
_entity_poly.pdbx_strand_id
1 'polypeptide(L)'
;MRIVSGCLKSTPLPWLPTLSHIAPRNIRRQERLVKEYQKIFSNHHLPVHNDLPDTRLRRLKSRSRPLLLAEQLLGENFSINDKWREYWDSLKPDQAAYVIDPTAALPGMELPRNEWKVLNRHMQEKRVISLKPQTPC
;
A
#
# COMPACT_ATOMS: atom_id res chain seq x y z
N MET A 1 31.25 1.74 -17.07
CA MET A 1 30.09 1.07 -16.44
C MET A 1 28.92 1.16 -17.42
N ARG A 2 28.57 0.08 -18.12
CA ARG A 2 27.55 0.09 -19.19
C ARG A 2 26.19 -0.28 -18.59
N ILE A 3 25.29 0.68 -18.49
CA ILE A 3 23.87 0.40 -18.21
C ILE A 3 23.25 -0.01 -19.54
N VAL A 4 22.95 -1.29 -19.70
CA VAL A 4 22.17 -1.79 -20.84
C VAL A 4 20.70 -1.56 -20.52
N SER A 5 20.19 -0.40 -20.90
CA SER A 5 18.76 -0.04 -20.81
C SER A 5 18.00 -0.62 -22.00
N GLY A 6 17.73 -1.92 -21.99
CA GLY A 6 16.95 -2.60 -23.02
C GLY A 6 15.92 -3.53 -22.41
N CYS A 7 14.66 -3.08 -22.39
CA CYS A 7 13.44 -3.89 -22.26
C CYS A 7 13.09 -4.52 -20.89
N LEU A 8 13.11 -3.75 -19.80
CA LEU A 8 12.19 -4.00 -18.69
C LEU A 8 11.29 -2.78 -18.51
N LYS A 9 10.03 -2.87 -18.91
CA LYS A 9 9.02 -1.87 -18.54
C LYS A 9 8.96 -1.85 -17.02
N SER A 10 9.02 -0.66 -16.42
CA SER A 10 8.87 -0.52 -14.98
C SER A 10 7.52 -1.10 -14.55
N THR A 11 7.50 -1.76 -13.39
CA THR A 11 6.23 -2.23 -12.80
C THR A 11 5.31 -1.03 -12.64
N PRO A 12 4.07 -1.06 -13.17
CA PRO A 12 3.16 0.06 -13.03
C PRO A 12 2.90 0.36 -11.55
N LEU A 13 2.83 1.65 -11.20
CA LEU A 13 2.60 2.10 -9.82
C LEU A 13 1.42 1.41 -9.11
N PRO A 14 0.27 1.14 -9.78
CA PRO A 14 -0.83 0.39 -9.18
C PRO A 14 -0.43 -0.96 -8.58
N TRP A 15 0.53 -1.67 -9.19
CA TRP A 15 0.92 -3.02 -8.82
C TRP A 15 1.87 -3.10 -7.62
N LEU A 16 2.58 -2.02 -7.30
CA LEU A 16 3.58 -2.02 -6.24
C LEU A 16 3.01 -2.40 -4.86
N PRO A 17 1.87 -1.83 -4.40
CA PRO A 17 1.27 -2.19 -3.11
C PRO A 17 0.96 -3.68 -3.02
N THR A 18 0.35 -4.23 -4.05
CA THR A 18 -0.08 -5.63 -4.13
C THR A 18 1.10 -6.59 -4.15
N LEU A 19 2.10 -6.34 -5.00
CA LEU A 19 3.29 -7.20 -5.11
C LEU A 19 4.18 -7.15 -3.87
N SER A 20 4.20 -6.02 -3.17
CA SER A 20 4.95 -5.88 -1.91
C SER A 20 4.16 -6.31 -0.68
N HIS A 21 2.88 -6.65 -0.84
CA HIS A 21 1.94 -6.90 0.26
C HIS A 21 1.93 -5.75 1.28
N ILE A 22 2.00 -4.50 0.79
CA ILE A 22 1.97 -3.30 1.61
C ILE A 22 0.86 -2.40 1.09
N ALA A 23 -0.11 -2.09 1.94
CA ALA A 23 -1.23 -1.22 1.56
C ALA A 23 -0.75 0.16 1.01
N PRO A 24 -1.51 0.76 0.08
CA PRO A 24 -1.25 2.08 -0.47
C PRO A 24 -1.01 3.15 0.61
N ARG A 25 -0.14 4.12 0.31
CA ARG A 25 0.33 5.13 1.29
C ARG A 25 -0.81 5.93 1.93
N ASN A 26 -1.82 6.32 1.14
CA ASN A 26 -3.00 7.04 1.60
C ASN A 26 -3.79 6.21 2.63
N ILE A 27 -4.04 4.94 2.34
CA ILE A 27 -4.81 4.04 3.22
C ILE A 27 -4.06 3.79 4.52
N ARG A 28 -2.75 3.53 4.48
CA ARG A 28 -1.91 3.37 5.68
C ARG A 28 -1.88 4.62 6.56
N ARG A 29 -1.92 5.81 5.95
CA ARG A 29 -1.97 7.08 6.69
C ARG A 29 -3.29 7.23 7.43
N GLN A 30 -4.41 6.84 6.80
CA GLN A 30 -5.73 6.86 7.43
C GLN A 30 -5.79 5.88 8.61
N GLU A 31 -5.29 4.66 8.44
CA GLU A 31 -5.19 3.68 9.54
C GLU A 31 -4.40 4.22 10.72
N ARG A 32 -3.19 4.73 10.46
CA ARG A 32 -2.32 5.24 11.52
C ARG A 32 -2.98 6.39 12.28
N LEU A 33 -3.67 7.26 11.56
CA LEU A 33 -4.42 8.37 12.14
C LEU A 33 -5.56 7.87 13.02
N VAL A 34 -6.32 6.85 12.61
CA VAL A 34 -7.38 6.24 13.44
C VAL A 34 -6.79 5.63 14.72
N LYS A 35 -5.67 4.89 14.61
CA LYS A 35 -4.98 4.30 15.77
C LYS A 35 -4.44 5.37 16.73
N GLU A 36 -3.83 6.41 16.20
CA GLU A 36 -3.31 7.53 17.00
C GLU A 36 -4.46 8.28 17.70
N TYR A 37 -5.57 8.52 17.00
CA TYR A 37 -6.77 9.12 17.58
C TYR A 37 -7.31 8.24 18.71
N GLN A 38 -7.59 6.95 18.47
CA GLN A 38 -8.05 6.03 19.51
C GLN A 38 -7.09 5.98 20.71
N LYS A 39 -5.78 6.00 20.48
CA LYS A 39 -4.77 6.02 21.54
C LYS A 39 -4.82 7.31 22.38
N ILE A 40 -5.04 8.46 21.74
CA ILE A 40 -5.17 9.75 22.43
C ILE A 40 -6.45 9.75 23.27
N PHE A 41 -7.58 9.35 22.69
CA PHE A 41 -8.89 9.38 23.36
C PHE A 41 -9.07 8.30 24.43
N SER A 42 -8.38 7.16 24.32
CA SER A 42 -8.37 6.13 25.37
C SER A 42 -7.58 6.53 26.62
N ASN A 43 -6.59 7.42 26.48
CA ASN A 43 -5.80 7.90 27.61
C ASN A 43 -6.06 9.40 27.87
N HIS A 44 -7.01 9.69 28.75
CA HIS A 44 -7.37 11.05 29.15
C HIS A 44 -6.29 11.79 29.94
N HIS A 45 -5.25 11.11 30.45
CA HIS A 45 -4.16 11.75 31.19
C HIS A 45 -3.08 12.36 30.30
N LEU A 46 -3.18 12.19 28.98
CA LEU A 46 -2.21 12.77 28.05
C LEU A 46 -2.32 14.30 28.05
N PRO A 47 -1.20 15.04 28.16
CA PRO A 47 -1.23 16.50 28.15
C PRO A 47 -1.72 17.09 26.82
N VAL A 48 -1.70 16.30 25.75
CA VAL A 48 -2.22 16.66 24.41
C VAL A 48 -3.68 17.11 24.47
N HIS A 49 -4.49 16.61 25.41
CA HIS A 49 -5.90 17.02 25.53
C HIS A 49 -6.07 18.52 25.81
N ASN A 50 -5.09 19.18 26.43
CA ASN A 50 -5.10 20.63 26.64
C ASN A 50 -4.84 21.41 25.34
N ASP A 51 -4.15 20.79 24.38
CA ASP A 51 -3.79 21.40 23.09
C ASP A 51 -4.81 21.08 21.99
N LEU A 52 -5.69 20.09 22.23
CA LEU A 52 -6.73 19.71 21.28
C LEU A 52 -7.75 20.85 21.16
N PRO A 53 -7.96 21.41 19.96
CA PRO A 53 -8.98 22.41 19.76
C PRO A 53 -10.36 21.79 19.92
N ASP A 54 -11.28 22.54 20.52
CA ASP A 54 -12.69 22.19 20.51
C ASP A 54 -13.17 22.09 19.05
N THR A 55 -13.70 20.93 18.64
CA THR A 55 -14.02 20.63 17.22
C THR A 55 -15.10 21.55 16.65
N ARG A 56 -15.89 22.18 17.55
CA ARG A 56 -16.91 23.19 17.24
C ARG A 56 -16.30 24.55 16.88
N LEU A 57 -15.06 24.82 17.26
CA LEU A 57 -14.38 26.07 16.93
C LEU A 57 -13.83 25.99 15.52
N ARG A 58 -14.35 26.87 14.66
CA ARG A 58 -14.10 26.94 13.23
C ARG A 58 -12.68 27.45 12.94
N ARG A 59 -11.67 26.60 13.15
CA ARG A 59 -10.27 26.89 12.82
C ARG A 59 -10.06 26.87 11.29
N LEU A 60 -8.91 27.40 10.84
CA LEU A 60 -8.46 27.29 9.45
C LEU A 60 -8.62 25.88 8.90
N LYS A 61 -9.15 25.79 7.68
CA LYS A 61 -9.45 24.52 6.99
C LYS A 61 -8.30 23.53 6.97
N SER A 62 -7.04 23.95 7.05
CA SER A 62 -5.86 23.06 7.07
C SER A 62 -5.56 22.45 8.44
N ARG A 63 -5.89 23.15 9.54
CA ARG A 63 -5.42 22.82 10.90
C ARG A 63 -6.37 21.91 11.69
N SER A 64 -7.62 21.70 11.24
CA SER A 64 -8.61 20.82 11.89
C SER A 64 -8.84 19.50 11.15
N ARG A 65 -8.27 19.33 9.94
CA ARG A 65 -8.57 18.16 9.09
C ARG A 65 -8.25 16.80 9.73
N PRO A 66 -7.16 16.62 10.48
CA PRO A 66 -6.82 15.29 10.98
C PRO A 66 -7.84 14.75 12.00
N LEU A 67 -8.31 15.59 12.93
CA LEU A 67 -9.28 15.19 13.95
C LEU A 67 -10.66 14.91 13.33
N LEU A 68 -11.14 15.81 12.47
CA LEU A 68 -12.40 15.63 11.76
C LEU A 68 -12.39 14.38 10.88
N LEU A 69 -11.29 14.16 10.16
CA LEU A 69 -11.12 12.97 9.33
C LEU A 69 -11.04 11.71 10.18
N ALA A 70 -10.43 11.74 11.37
CA ALA A 70 -10.41 10.61 12.29
C ALA A 70 -11.82 10.23 12.77
N GLU A 71 -12.61 11.24 13.16
CA GLU A 71 -14.00 11.08 13.60
C GLU A 71 -14.87 10.50 12.48
N GLN A 72 -14.72 11.01 11.26
CA GLN A 72 -15.41 10.46 10.08
C GLN A 72 -15.03 9.00 9.84
N LEU A 73 -13.73 8.68 9.82
CA LEU A 73 -13.25 7.31 9.58
C LEU A 73 -13.70 6.33 10.67
N LEU A 74 -13.77 6.78 11.93
CA LEU A 74 -14.30 5.98 13.03
C LEU A 74 -15.81 5.74 12.88
N GLY A 75 -16.58 6.77 12.50
CA GLY A 75 -18.01 6.64 12.24
C GLY A 75 -18.34 5.72 11.05
N GLU A 76 -17.47 5.69 10.05
CA GLU A 76 -17.58 4.81 8.87
C GLU A 76 -17.08 3.38 9.11
N ASN A 77 -16.63 3.03 10.33
CA ASN A 77 -16.00 1.74 10.63
C ASN A 77 -14.84 1.39 9.68
N PHE A 78 -13.91 2.34 9.48
CA PHE A 78 -12.80 2.21 8.54
C PHE A 78 -12.01 0.91 8.74
N SER A 79 -11.87 0.17 7.64
CA SER A 79 -11.05 -1.03 7.53
C SER A 79 -10.07 -0.87 6.37
N ILE A 80 -8.79 -1.12 6.65
CA ILE A 80 -7.70 -1.02 5.65
C ILE A 80 -7.97 -1.94 4.48
N ASN A 81 -8.38 -3.17 4.78
CA ASN A 81 -8.50 -4.23 3.78
C ASN A 81 -9.62 -3.88 2.80
N ASP A 82 -10.74 -3.37 3.31
CA ASP A 82 -11.87 -2.97 2.48
C ASP A 82 -11.53 -1.76 1.62
N LYS A 83 -10.88 -0.74 2.21
CA LYS A 83 -10.40 0.43 1.44
C LYS A 83 -9.32 0.08 0.43
N TRP A 84 -8.50 -0.92 0.69
CA TRP A 84 -7.49 -1.39 -0.24
C TRP A 84 -8.13 -2.15 -1.40
N ARG A 85 -9.12 -3.01 -1.13
CA ARG A 85 -9.92 -3.67 -2.18
C ARG A 85 -10.63 -2.65 -3.07
N GLU A 86 -11.33 -1.67 -2.48
CA GLU A 86 -11.95 -0.56 -3.21
C GLU A 86 -10.93 0.20 -4.09
N TYR A 87 -9.75 0.50 -3.54
CA TYR A 87 -8.70 1.20 -4.26
C TYR A 87 -8.15 0.36 -5.43
N TRP A 88 -7.97 -0.94 -5.23
CA TRP A 88 -7.52 -1.86 -6.27
C TRP A 88 -8.54 -1.98 -7.41
N ASP A 89 -9.83 -2.12 -7.08
CA ASP A 89 -10.91 -2.20 -8.05
C ASP A 89 -11.07 -0.91 -8.88
N SER A 90 -10.78 0.25 -8.27
CA SER A 90 -10.87 1.55 -8.95
C SER A 90 -9.79 1.76 -10.02
N LEU A 91 -8.61 1.15 -9.85
CA LEU A 91 -7.46 1.34 -10.73
C LEU A 91 -7.52 0.48 -12.00
N LYS A 92 -8.39 -0.56 -12.03
CA LYS A 92 -8.56 -1.54 -13.11
C LYS A 92 -7.31 -1.74 -13.99
N PRO A 93 -6.16 -2.17 -13.43
CA PRO A 93 -5.02 -2.49 -14.28
C PRO A 93 -5.41 -3.62 -15.25
N ASP A 94 -4.94 -3.58 -16.50
CA ASP A 94 -5.24 -4.58 -17.56
C ASP A 94 -4.94 -6.05 -17.16
N GLN A 95 -4.22 -6.24 -16.06
CA GLN A 95 -3.78 -7.52 -15.51
C GLN A 95 -4.43 -7.83 -14.14
N ALA A 96 -5.43 -7.06 -13.69
CA ALA A 96 -6.07 -7.25 -12.37
C ALA A 96 -6.59 -8.68 -12.16
N ALA A 97 -6.95 -9.37 -13.24
CA ALA A 97 -7.38 -10.77 -13.22
C ALA A 97 -6.37 -11.74 -12.57
N TYR A 98 -5.08 -11.41 -12.53
CA TYR A 98 -4.06 -12.27 -11.90
C TYR A 98 -4.01 -12.14 -10.38
N VAL A 99 -4.70 -11.16 -9.79
CA VAL A 99 -4.76 -10.95 -8.34
C VAL A 99 -6.21 -10.98 -7.89
N ILE A 100 -6.60 -12.08 -7.25
CA ILE A 100 -7.96 -12.30 -6.74
C ILE A 100 -8.23 -11.44 -5.51
N ASP A 101 -7.26 -11.34 -4.59
CA ASP A 101 -7.36 -10.49 -3.40
C ASP A 101 -6.05 -9.70 -3.23
N PRO A 102 -6.06 -8.35 -3.31
CA PRO A 102 -4.86 -7.55 -3.10
C PRO A 102 -4.35 -7.56 -1.66
N THR A 103 -5.20 -7.99 -0.71
CA THR A 103 -4.88 -8.06 0.73
C THR A 103 -4.33 -9.41 1.15
N ALA A 104 -4.33 -10.42 0.27
CA ALA A 104 -3.75 -11.73 0.56
C ALA A 104 -2.23 -11.72 0.40
N ALA A 105 -1.52 -12.44 1.28
CA ALA A 105 -0.09 -12.64 1.13
C ALA A 105 0.19 -13.50 -0.11
N LEU A 106 1.11 -13.05 -0.95
CA LEU A 106 1.53 -13.81 -2.12
C LEU A 106 2.35 -15.02 -1.68
N PRO A 107 2.17 -16.19 -2.33
CA PRO A 107 2.98 -17.36 -2.04
C PRO A 107 4.46 -17.04 -2.26
N GLY A 108 5.29 -17.37 -1.26
CA GLY A 108 6.72 -17.06 -1.26
C GLY A 108 7.12 -15.78 -0.51
N MET A 109 6.17 -14.98 0.00
CA MET A 109 6.46 -13.85 0.90
C MET A 109 7.02 -14.31 2.26
N GLU A 110 6.74 -15.55 2.66
CA GLU A 110 7.26 -16.18 3.88
C GLU A 110 8.74 -16.58 3.77
N LEU A 111 9.31 -16.56 2.56
CA LEU A 111 10.68 -17.00 2.33
C LEU A 111 11.68 -16.00 2.92
N PRO A 112 12.77 -16.48 3.55
CA PRO A 112 13.90 -15.64 3.91
C PRO A 112 14.41 -14.87 2.69
N ARG A 113 14.80 -13.61 2.92
CA ARG A 113 15.25 -12.69 1.85
C ARG A 113 16.28 -13.29 0.90
N ASN A 114 17.19 -14.13 1.41
CA ASN A 114 18.24 -14.75 0.61
C ASN A 114 17.67 -15.76 -0.38
N GLU A 115 16.76 -16.63 0.06
CA GLU A 115 16.10 -17.63 -0.79
C GLU A 115 15.20 -16.95 -1.83
N TRP A 116 14.44 -15.95 -1.40
CA TRP A 116 13.59 -15.15 -2.29
C TRP A 116 14.40 -14.47 -3.41
N LYS A 117 15.56 -13.91 -3.06
CA LYS A 117 16.47 -13.30 -4.05
C LYS A 117 17.01 -14.32 -5.05
N VAL A 118 17.42 -15.50 -4.59
CA VAL A 118 17.96 -16.57 -5.45
C VAL A 118 16.89 -17.07 -6.41
N LEU A 119 15.68 -17.34 -5.91
CA LEU A 119 14.55 -17.79 -6.73
C LEU A 119 14.13 -16.74 -7.75
N ASN A 120 14.01 -15.46 -7.36
CA ASN A 120 13.67 -14.40 -8.30
C ASN A 120 14.73 -14.19 -9.37
N ARG A 121 16.01 -14.34 -9.03
CA ARG A 121 17.08 -14.31 -10.02
C ARG A 121 16.93 -15.44 -11.05
N HIS A 122 16.70 -16.68 -10.60
CA HIS A 122 16.51 -17.82 -11.51
C HIS A 122 15.23 -17.72 -12.34
N MET A 123 14.14 -17.20 -11.77
CA MET A 123 12.88 -16.97 -12.49
C MET A 123 13.01 -15.88 -13.55
N GLN A 124 13.79 -14.82 -13.28
CA GLN A 124 14.12 -13.81 -14.28
C GLN A 124 15.03 -14.36 -15.39
N GLU A 125 16.05 -15.16 -15.04
CA GLU A 125 16.93 -15.82 -16.01
C GLU A 125 16.13 -16.71 -16.98
N LYS A 126 15.18 -17.50 -16.48
CA LYS A 126 14.30 -18.35 -17.34
C LYS A 126 13.35 -17.54 -18.23
N ARG A 127 12.79 -16.42 -17.75
CA ARG A 127 11.94 -15.53 -18.57
C ARG A 127 12.72 -14.82 -19.67
N VAL A 128 13.97 -14.45 -19.42
CA VAL A 128 14.87 -13.85 -20.44
C VAL A 128 15.24 -14.87 -21.52
N ILE A 129 15.40 -16.15 -21.16
CA ILE A 129 15.66 -17.22 -22.13
C ILE A 129 14.42 -17.51 -23.00
N SER A 130 13.22 -17.45 -22.42
CA SER A 130 11.94 -17.67 -23.13
C SER A 130 11.56 -16.56 -24.12
N LEU A 131 12.15 -15.36 -24.01
CA LEU A 131 11.83 -14.21 -24.86
C LEU A 131 12.89 -13.96 -25.96
N LYS A 132 13.90 -14.82 -26.10
CA LYS A 132 14.79 -14.76 -27.26
C LYS A 132 14.03 -15.31 -28.48
N PRO A 133 13.80 -14.51 -29.54
CA PRO A 133 13.31 -15.06 -30.79
C PRO A 133 14.35 -16.07 -31.29
N GLN A 134 13.91 -17.31 -31.55
CA GLN A 134 14.70 -18.27 -32.29
C GLN A 134 14.84 -17.72 -33.71
N THR A 135 15.97 -17.08 -34.00
CA THR A 135 16.35 -16.75 -35.38
C THR A 135 16.76 -18.05 -36.08
N PRO A 136 16.06 -18.47 -37.15
CA PRO A 136 16.54 -19.58 -37.98
C PRO A 136 17.75 -19.10 -38.80
N CYS A 137 18.75 -19.97 -38.93
CA CYS A 137 19.89 -19.83 -39.84
C CYS A 137 19.45 -19.92 -41.30
#